data_AF-A0A936G752-F1
#
_entry.id   AF-A0A936G752-F1
#
_cell.length_a   1.000
_cell.length_b   1.000
_cell.length_c   1.000
_cell.angle_alpha   90.00
_cell.angle_beta   90.00
_cell.angle_gamma   90.00
#
_symmetry.space_group_name_H-M   'P 1'
#
loop_
_entity.id
_entity.type
_entity.pdbx_description
1 polymer ?
#
loop_
_entity_poly.entity_id
_entity_poly.type
_entity_poly.pdbx_seq_one_letter_code
_entity_poly.pdbx_strand_id
1 'polypeptide(L)' 'MKSRVQELAEKINMTYDEFVGEMRKKGCSEPTAIKIWNGEYENYENYDDNNIQLSNLRKAAAVLTVNTGTLIPK' A
#
# COMPACT_ATOMS: atom_id res chain seq x y z
N MET A 1 6.73 7.20 12.18
CA MET A 1 6.53 8.04 10.98
C MET A 1 5.33 7.46 10.24
N LYS A 2 4.41 8.28 9.72
CA LYS A 2 3.30 7.74 8.91
C LYS A 2 3.85 7.25 7.57
N SER A 3 3.32 6.15 7.05
CA SER A 3 3.63 5.69 5.70
C SER A 3 2.98 6.61 4.67
N ARG A 4 3.46 6.57 3.43
CA ARG A 4 2.84 7.30 2.31
C ARG A 4 1.40 6.85 2.07
N VAL A 5 1.11 5.57 2.27
CA VAL A 5 -0.26 5.03 2.19
C VAL A 5 -1.16 5.67 3.25
N GLN A 6 -0.69 5.77 4.50
CA GLN A 6 -1.44 6.40 5.59
C GLN A 6 -1.71 7.88 5.30
N GLU A 7 -0.71 8.63 4.82
CA GLU A 7 -0.88 10.03 4.43
C GLU A 7 -1.92 10.23 3.33
N LEU A 8 -1.97 9.32 2.35
CA LEU A 8 -2.92 9.38 1.25
C LEU A 8 -4.33 8.96 1.68
N ALA A 9 -4.43 7.92 2.52
CA ALA A 9 -5.70 7.46 3.06
C ALA A 9 -6.38 8.55 3.91
N GLU A 10 -5.62 9.27 4.73
CA GLU A 10 -6.14 10.39 5.54
C GLU A 10 -6.75 11.50 4.68
N LYS A 11 -6.17 11.80 3.52
CA LYS A 11 -6.70 12.83 2.60
C LYS A 11 -8.08 12.50 2.04
N ILE A 12 -8.42 11.21 1.98
CA ILE A 12 -9.71 10.73 1.48
C ILE A 12 -10.59 10.17 2.61
N ASN A 13 -10.25 10.43 3.87
CA ASN A 13 -10.92 9.91 5.07
C ASN A 13 -11.07 8.39 5.10
N MET A 14 -10.11 7.66 4.53
CA MET A 14 -10.10 6.20 4.51
C MET A 14 -9.41 5.66 5.77
N THR A 15 -10.11 4.79 6.48
CA THR A 15 -9.59 4.08 7.65
C THR A 15 -8.72 2.88 7.25
N TYR A 16 -7.97 2.35 8.21
CA TYR A 16 -7.18 1.13 8.06
C TYR A 16 -8.05 -0.06 7.58
N ASP A 17 -9.19 -0.29 8.25
CA ASP A 17 -10.05 -1.44 7.94
C ASP A 17 -10.67 -1.33 6.54
N GLU A 18 -11.05 -0.12 6.12
CA GLU A 18 -11.54 0.15 4.76
C GLU A 18 -10.46 -0.09 3.71
N PHE A 19 -9.24 0.41 3.94
CA PHE A 19 -8.12 0.18 3.04
C PHE A 19 -7.83 -1.32 2.88
N VAL A 20 -7.71 -2.04 3.99
CA VAL A 20 -7.46 -3.49 3.98
C VAL A 20 -8.60 -4.23 3.29
N GLY A 21 -9.85 -3.86 3.56
CA GLY A 21 -11.03 -4.43 2.90
C GLY A 21 -11.02 -4.24 1.38
N GLU A 22 -10.75 -3.03 0.90
CA GLU A 22 -10.67 -2.73 -0.54
C GLU A 22 -9.50 -3.45 -1.22
N MET A 23 -8.36 -3.55 -0.54
CA MET A 23 -7.21 -4.31 -1.03
C MET A 23 -7.55 -5.79 -1.23
N ARG A 24 -8.28 -6.40 -0.27
CA ARG A 24 -8.73 -7.79 -0.38
C ARG A 24 -9.70 -8.01 -1.55
N LYS A 25 -10.64 -7.08 -1.76
CA LYS A 25 -11.55 -7.10 -2.94
C LYS A 25 -10.79 -7.08 -4.27
N LYS A 26 -9.59 -6.50 -4.31
CA LYS A 26 -8.70 -6.48 -5.49
C LYS A 26 -7.73 -7.68 -5.56
N GLY A 27 -7.94 -8.73 -4.75
CA GLY A 27 -7.11 -9.93 -4.73
C GLY A 27 -5.73 -9.70 -4.12
N CYS A 28 -5.60 -8.78 -3.18
CA CYS A 28 -4.43 -8.71 -2.29
C CYS A 28 -4.67 -9.56 -1.05
N SER A 29 -3.66 -10.30 -0.58
CA SER A 29 -3.77 -10.97 0.72
C SER A 29 -3.86 -9.93 1.83
N GLU A 30 -4.54 -10.26 2.92
CA GLU A 30 -4.62 -9.39 4.09
C GLU A 30 -3.24 -9.11 4.70
N PRO A 31 -2.34 -10.11 4.92
CA PRO A 31 -0.99 -9.83 5.39
C PRO A 31 -0.24 -8.84 4.49
N THR A 32 -0.33 -8.99 3.17
CA THR A 32 0.30 -8.05 2.23
C THR A 32 -0.31 -6.64 2.31
N ALA A 33 -1.63 -6.52 2.47
CA ALA A 33 -2.29 -5.22 2.60
C ALA A 33 -1.82 -4.49 3.87
N ILE A 34 -1.64 -5.21 4.98
CA ILE A 34 -1.12 -4.67 6.24
C ILE A 34 0.33 -4.20 6.08
N LYS A 35 1.18 -5.01 5.44
CA LYS A 35 2.56 -4.61 5.13
C LYS A 35 2.62 -3.33 4.30
N ILE A 36 1.74 -3.21 3.30
CA ILE A 36 1.61 -1.99 2.48
C ILE A 36 1.13 -0.80 3.32
N TRP A 37 0.11 -0.98 4.16
CA TRP A 37 -0.37 0.06 5.06
C TRP A 37 0.75 0.59 5.98
N ASN A 38 1.58 -0.31 6.48
CA ASN A 38 2.70 0.01 7.36
C ASN A 38 3.89 0.65 6.61
N GLY A 39 3.84 0.75 5.28
CA GLY A 39 4.94 1.32 4.49
C GLY A 39 6.15 0.39 4.39
N GLU A 40 5.99 -0.92 4.56
CA GLU A 40 7.13 -1.86 4.43
C GLU A 40 7.79 -1.77 3.04
N TYR A 41 7.02 -1.41 2.01
CA TYR A 41 7.55 -1.16 0.68
C TYR A 41 8.35 0.15 0.54
N GLU A 42 8.43 0.97 1.58
CA GLU A 42 9.19 2.22 1.52
C GLU A 42 10.66 2.00 1.86
N ASN A 43 10.97 0.89 2.53
CA ASN A 43 12.30 0.53 2.96
C ASN A 43 12.71 -0.79 2.28
N TYR A 44 13.45 -0.68 1.18
CA TYR A 44 14.07 -1.81 0.51
C TYR A 44 15.57 -1.56 0.41
N GLU A 45 16.39 -2.37 1.08
CA GLU A 45 17.83 -2.40 0.89
C GLU A 45 18.21 -3.45 -0.16
N ASN A 46 17.44 -4.53 -0.28
CA ASN A 46 17.65 -5.66 -1.21
C ASN A 46 16.36 -6.14 -1.89
N TYR A 47 16.51 -6.87 -3.00
CA TYR A 47 15.40 -7.41 -3.80
C TYR A 47 14.41 -8.29 -3.01
N ASP A 48 14.89 -8.96 -1.97
CA ASP A 48 14.09 -9.89 -1.14
C ASP A 48 13.42 -9.23 0.07
N ASP A 49 13.71 -7.95 0.35
CA ASP A 49 13.46 -7.37 1.68
C ASP A 49 12.00 -7.31 2.09
N ASN A 50 11.08 -7.18 1.14
CA ASN A 50 9.68 -7.39 1.43
C ASN A 50 9.04 -8.04 0.22
N ASN A 51 8.41 -9.20 0.41
CA ASN A 51 7.68 -9.95 -0.62
C ASN A 51 6.39 -9.22 -1.06
N ILE A 52 6.51 -7.94 -1.43
CA ILE A 52 5.47 -7.04 -1.91
C ILE A 52 5.78 -6.76 -3.38
N GLN A 53 5.03 -7.42 -4.24
CA GLN A 53 5.14 -7.23 -5.68
C GLN A 53 4.56 -5.89 -6.13
N LEU A 54 5.09 -5.33 -7.22
CA LEU A 54 4.55 -4.13 -7.88
C LEU A 54 3.04 -4.24 -8.20
N SER A 55 2.56 -5.46 -8.48
CA SER A 55 1.14 -5.74 -8.69
C SER A 55 0.27 -5.36 -7.49
N ASN A 56 0.78 -5.51 -6.25
CA ASN A 56 0.08 -5.13 -5.04
C ASN A 56 0.13 -3.61 -4.80
N LEU A 57 1.23 -2.95 -5.15
CA LEU A 57 1.29 -1.47 -5.12
C LEU A 57 0.35 -0.83 -6.15
N ARG A 58 0.14 -1.46 -7.32
CA ARG A 58 -0.89 -1.03 -8.29
C ARG A 58 -2.30 -1.12 -7.71
N LYS A 59 -2.61 -2.17 -6.95
CA LYS A 59 -3.90 -2.31 -6.26
C LYS A 59 -4.07 -1.21 -5.21
N ALA A 60 -3.05 -0.96 -4.39
CA ALA A 60 -3.07 0.09 -3.36
C ALA A 60 -3.27 1.47 -3.97
N ALA A 61 -2.57 1.78 -5.06
CA ALA A 61 -2.74 3.03 -5.80
C ALA A 61 -4.18 3.18 -6.34
N ALA A 62 -4.77 2.10 -6.84
CA ALA A 62 -6.17 2.10 -7.28
C ALA A 62 -7.16 2.28 -6.13
N VAL A 63 -6.90 1.72 -4.93
CA VAL A 63 -7.72 1.93 -3.72
C VAL A 63 -7.65 3.39 -3.26
N LEU A 64 -6.46 3.98 -3.28
CA LEU A 64 -6.22 5.37 -2.86
C LEU A 64 -6.54 6.40 -3.95
N THR A 65 -6.98 5.96 -5.13
CA THR A 65 -7.30 6.83 -6.28
C THR A 65 -6.12 7.71 -6.70
N VAL A 66 -4.91 7.15 -6.71
CA VAL A 66 -3.67 7.81 -7.15
C VAL A 66 -2.94 6.97 -8.20
N ASN A 67 -1.96 7.57 -8.86
CA ASN A 67 -1.06 6.84 -9.76
C ASN A 67 -0.08 5.98 -8.97
N THR A 68 0.25 4.78 -9.49
CA THR A 68 1.21 3.86 -8.84
C THR A 68 2.56 4.51 -8.56
N GLY A 69 3.03 5.41 -9.43
CA GLY A 69 4.27 6.16 -9.22
C GLY A 69 4.28 7.03 -7.95
N THR A 70 3.13 7.30 -7.34
CA THR A 70 3.00 8.00 -6.05
C THR A 70 3.42 7.12 -4.87
N LEU A 71 3.39 5.80 -5.05
CA LEU A 71 3.74 4.78 -4.05
C LEU A 71 5.08 4.09 -4.38
N ILE A 72 5.78 4.50 -5.42
CA ILE A 72 7.11 3.95 -5.72
C ILE A 72 8.13 4.86 -5.02
N PRO A 73 8.96 4.34 -4.09
CA PRO A 73 10.04 5.10 -3.48
C PRO A 73 10.99 5.63 -4.55
N LYS A 74 11.54 6.84 -4.33
CA LYS A 74 12.49 7.47 -5.25
C LYS A 74 13.93 7.04 -4.97
#